data_AF-A0AAN1BL62-F1
#
_entry.id   AF-A0AAN1BL62-F1
#
_cell.length_a   1.000
_cell.length_b   1.000
_cell.length_c   1.000
_cell.angle_alpha   90.00
_cell.angle_beta   90.00
_cell.angle_gamma   90.00
#
_symmetry.space_group_name_H-M   'P 1'
#
loop_
_entity.id
_entity.type
_entity.pdbx_description
1 polymer ?
#
loop_
_entity_poly.entity_id
_entity_poly.type
_entity_poly.pdbx_seq_one_letter_code
_entity_poly.pdbx_strand_id
1 'polypeptide(L)' 'MKIINIVTLTLLVVGGVNWGLVGLFGFDLVAAIFGAGSALARIVYILVGLSAAWQVIPLSSAMGSGEFAARQNR' A
#
# COMPACT_ATOMS: atom_id res chain seq x y z
N MET A 1 -2.78 -8.40 -16.84
CA MET A 1 -3.16 -8.01 -15.46
C MET A 1 -3.00 -6.48 -15.22
N LYS A 2 -3.59 -5.60 -16.05
CA LYS A 2 -3.43 -4.13 -15.87
C LYS A 2 -4.35 -3.54 -14.78
N ILE A 3 -5.57 -4.06 -14.67
CA ILE A 3 -6.59 -3.55 -13.75
C ILE A 3 -6.17 -3.73 -12.28
N ILE A 4 -5.64 -4.89 -11.92
CA ILE A 4 -5.16 -5.18 -10.56
C ILE A 4 -4.04 -4.22 -10.14
N ASN A 5 -3.11 -3.90 -11.05
CA ASN A 5 -2.03 -2.95 -10.78
C ASN A 5 -2.57 -1.54 -10.55
N ILE A 6 -3.53 -1.08 -11.36
CA ILE A 6 -4.14 0.25 -11.20
C ILE A 6 -4.88 0.35 -9.86
N VAL A 7 -5.65 -0.68 -9.50
CA VAL A 7 -6.41 -0.73 -8.23
C VAL A 7 -5.46 -0.72 -7.04
N THR A 8 -4.44 -1.57 -7.03
CA THR A 8 -3.45 -1.63 -5.94
C THR A 8 -2.65 -0.33 -5.81
N LEU A 9 -2.25 0.29 -6.93
CA LEU A 9 -1.48 1.55 -6.92
C LEU A 9 -2.34 2.72 -6.43
N THR A 10 -3.63 2.73 -6.79
CA THR A 10 -4.60 3.70 -6.28
C THR A 10 -4.79 3.54 -4.77
N LEU A 11 -4.97 2.31 -4.28
CA LEU A 11 -5.08 2.01 -2.85
C LEU A 11 -3.82 2.39 -2.09
N LEU A 12 -2.63 2.19 -2.67
CA LEU A 12 -1.36 2.56 -2.07
C LEU A 12 -1.20 4.09 -1.98
N VAL A 13 -1.58 4.83 -3.03
CA VAL A 13 -1.56 6.30 -3.03
C VAL A 13 -2.53 6.84 -1.98
N VAL A 14 -3.77 6.34 -1.95
CA VAL A 14 -4.77 6.75 -0.94
C VAL A 14 -4.30 6.44 0.48
N GLY A 15 -3.73 5.24 0.68
CA GLY A 15 -3.15 4.84 1.96
C GLY A 15 -1.98 5.73 2.39
N GLY A 16 -1.04 6.00 1.48
CA GLY A 16 0.12 6.85 1.74
C GLY A 16 -0.26 8.29 2.05
N VAL A 17 -1.26 8.85 1.35
CA VAL A 17 -1.80 10.18 1.64
C VAL A 17 -2.43 10.21 3.04
N ASN A 18 -3.28 9.23 3.40
CA ASN A 18 -3.87 9.17 4.74
C ASN A 18 -2.80 9.06 5.84
N TRP A 19 -1.82 8.17 5.67
CA TRP A 19 -0.72 8.03 6.63
C TRP A 19 0.16 9.29 6.70
N GLY A 20 0.39 9.99 5.58
CA GLY A 20 1.09 11.26 5.56
C GLY A 20 0.33 12.36 6.32
N LEU A 21 -0.99 12.42 6.18
CA LEU A 21 -1.87 13.33 6.93
C LEU A 21 -1.88 13.02 8.44
N VAL A 22 -1.95 11.73 8.81
CA VAL A 22 -1.87 11.30 10.21
C VAL A 22 -0.49 11.61 10.80
N GLY A 23 0.59 11.39 10.06
CA GLY A 23 1.96 11.64 10.54
C GLY A 23 2.34 13.12 10.65
N LEU A 24 1.91 13.96 9.71
CA LEU A 24 2.23 15.40 9.70
C LEU A 24 1.27 16.23 10.55
N PHE A 25 -0.01 15.91 10.54
CA PHE A 25 -1.07 16.74 11.12
C PHE A 25 -1.89 16.03 12.20
N GLY A 26 -1.64 14.74 12.46
CA GLY A 26 -2.48 13.94 13.36
C GLY A 26 -3.90 13.73 12.82
N PHE A 27 -4.14 14.05 11.55
CA PHE A 27 -5.47 14.04 10.95
C PHE A 27 -5.73 12.73 10.21
N ASP A 28 -6.68 11.96 10.73
CA ASP A 28 -7.13 10.72 10.11
C ASP A 28 -8.32 10.99 9.18
N LEU A 29 -8.04 11.02 7.87
CA LEU A 29 -9.01 11.31 6.84
C LEU A 29 -10.04 10.17 6.69
N VAL A 30 -9.61 8.92 6.91
CA VAL A 30 -10.48 7.74 6.90
C VAL A 30 -11.45 7.78 8.08
N ALA A 31 -10.96 8.09 9.28
CA ALA A 31 -11.80 8.27 10.46
C ALA A 31 -12.71 9.51 10.35
N ALA A 32 -12.26 10.57 9.67
CA ALA A 32 -13.08 11.77 9.44
C ALA A 32 -14.29 11.48 8.53
N ILE A 33 -14.12 10.62 7.51
CA ILE A 33 -15.20 10.28 6.56
C ILE A 33 -16.09 9.15 7.09
N PHE A 34 -15.51 8.11 7.69
CA PHE A 34 -16.22 6.89 8.08
C PHE A 34 -16.53 6.81 9.58
N GLY A 35 -16.15 7.81 10.36
CA GLY A 35 -16.30 7.86 11.81
C GLY A 35 -15.13 7.19 12.54
N ALA A 36 -14.55 7.90 13.50
CA ALA A 36 -13.48 7.39 14.35
C ALA A 36 -13.96 6.16 15.13
N GLY A 37 -13.22 5.04 15.03
CA GLY A 37 -13.54 3.78 15.70
C GLY A 37 -14.62 2.93 15.02
N SER A 38 -15.10 3.30 13.82
CA SER A 38 -16.08 2.48 13.09
C SER A 38 -15.44 1.19 12.56
N ALA A 39 -16.25 0.12 12.48
CA ALA A 39 -15.83 -1.14 11.86
C ALA A 39 -15.45 -0.93 10.38
N LEU A 40 -16.06 0.05 9.71
CA LEU A 40 -15.75 0.40 8.32
C LEU A 40 -14.33 0.98 8.17
N ALA A 41 -13.92 1.89 9.06
CA ALA A 41 -12.56 2.45 9.05
C ALA A 41 -11.50 1.34 9.21
N ARG A 42 -11.74 0.37 10.11
CA ARG A 42 -10.87 -0.81 10.26
C ARG A 42 -10.77 -1.65 8.99
N ILE A 43 -11.89 -1.88 8.31
CA ILE A 43 -11.90 -2.63 7.04
C ILE A 43 -11.04 -1.91 5.99
N VAL A 44 -11.18 -0.59 5.86
CA VAL A 44 -10.37 0.23 4.94
C VAL A 44 -8.89 0.09 5.27
N TYR A 45 -8.51 0.15 6.55
CA TYR A 45 -7.11 -0.04 6.96
C TYR A 45 -6.54 -1.41 6.63
N ILE A 46 -7.33 -2.47 6.84
CA ILE A 46 -6.92 -3.84 6.49
C ILE A 46 -6.73 -3.95 4.98
N LEU A 47 -7.62 -3.39 4.17
CA LEU A 47 -7.52 -3.41 2.70
C LEU A 47 -6.31 -2.63 2.18
N VAL A 48 -6.02 -1.47 2.77
CA VAL A 48 -4.81 -0.67 2.45
C VAL A 48 -3.54 -1.45 2.81
N GLY A 49 -3.49 -2.05 3.99
CA GLY A 49 -2.36 -2.87 4.44
C GLY A 49 -2.13 -4.10 3.56
N LEU A 50 -3.19 -4.81 3.18
CA LEU A 50 -3.13 -5.95 2.25
C LEU A 50 -2.68 -5.53 0.85
N SER A 51 -3.13 -4.38 0.36
CA SER A 51 -2.71 -3.84 -0.93
C SER A 51 -1.23 -3.46 -0.93
N ALA A 52 -0.76 -2.85 0.16
CA ALA A 52 0.65 -2.57 0.36
C ALA A 52 1.49 -3.85 0.41
N ALA A 53 1.07 -4.86 1.17
CA ALA A 53 1.74 -6.15 1.21
C ALA A 53 1.80 -6.80 -0.19
N TRP A 54 0.70 -6.79 -0.94
CA TRP A 54 0.65 -7.37 -2.28
C TRP A 54 1.56 -6.67 -3.30
N GLN A 55 1.86 -5.39 -3.13
CA GLN A 55 2.83 -4.67 -3.98
C GLN A 55 4.27 -4.75 -3.45
N VAL A 56 4.45 -4.69 -2.13
CA VAL A 56 5.78 -4.75 -1.49
C VAL A 56 6.37 -6.15 -1.56
N ILE A 57 5.58 -7.22 -1.47
CA ILE A 57 6.08 -8.61 -1.58
C ILE A 57 6.77 -8.84 -2.94
N PRO A 58 6.13 -8.61 -4.09
CA PRO A 58 6.80 -8.76 -5.39
C PRO A 58 7.96 -7.77 -5.56
N LEU A 59 7.84 -6.52 -5.07
CA LEU A 59 8.94 -5.56 -5.11
C LEU A 59 10.15 -5.99 -4.26
N SER A 60 9.93 -6.47 -3.04
CA SER A 60 10.98 -6.98 -2.14
C SER A 60 11.60 -8.27 -2.67
N SER A 61 10.80 -9.13 -3.31
CA SER A 61 11.30 -10.30 -4.01
C SER A 61 12.07 -9.93 -5.28
N ALA A 62 11.76 -8.82 -5.95
CA ALA A 62 12.53 -8.29 -7.08
C ALA A 62 13.83 -7.59 -6.63
N MET A 63 13.80 -6.94 -5.46
CA MET A 63 15.01 -6.36 -4.85
C MET A 63 15.93 -7.43 -4.25
N GLY A 64 15.37 -8.56 -3.78
CA GLY A 64 16.12 -9.70 -3.26
C GLY A 64 16.53 -10.73 -4.33
N SER A 65 15.72 -10.88 -5.38
CA SER A 65 16.06 -11.68 -6.57
C SER A 65 16.94 -10.83 -7.47
N GLY A 66 18.23 -10.86 -7.16
CA GLY A 66 19.25 -10.17 -7.89
C GLY A 66 19.12 -10.22 -9.42
N GLU A 67 19.27 -9.05 -10.01
CA GLU A 67 20.08 -8.85 -11.22
C GLU A 67 21.46 -9.57 -11.17
N PHE A 68 21.85 -10.13 -10.02
CA PHE A 68 23.01 -11.00 -9.81
C PHE A 68 22.98 -12.33 -10.58
N ALA A 69 21.81 -12.89 -10.95
CA ALA A 69 21.75 -14.12 -11.77
C ALA A 69 21.75 -13.85 -13.28
N ALA A 70 21.26 -12.68 -13.72
CA ALA A 70 21.12 -12.34 -15.15
C ALA A 70 22.37 -11.66 -15.74
N ARG A 71 23.27 -11.13 -14.90
CA ARG A 71 24.55 -10.53 -15.32
C ARG A 71 25.73 -11.51 -15.31
N GLN A 72 25.59 -12.70 -14.71
CA GLN A 72 26.69 -13.68 -14.62
C GLN A 72 26.85 -14.53 -15.90
N ASN A 73 25.86 -14.54 -16.80
CA ASN A 73 25.88 -15.31 -18.04
C ASN A 73 25.78 -14.44 -19.31
N ARG A 74 26.27 -13.20 -19.25
CA ARG A 74 26.47 -12.33 -20.41
C ARG A 74 27.89 -11.80 -20.45
#